data_AF-A0A2T6ZZB3-F1
#
_entry.id   AF-A0A2T6ZZB3-F1
#
_cell.length_a   1.000
_cell.length_b   1.000
_cell.length_c   1.000
_cell.angle_alpha   90.00
_cell.angle_beta   90.00
_cell.angle_gamma   90.00
#
_symmetry.space_group_name_H-M   'P 1'
#
loop_
_entity.id
_entity.type
_entity.pdbx_description
1 polymer ?
#
loop_
_entity_poly.entity_id
_entity_poly.type
_entity_poly.pdbx_seq_one_letter_code
_entity_poly.pdbx_strand_id
1 'polypeptide(L)'
;MISEGLKNLVGRRNFLQNVYGNTEEQLGKNLKDSIQKGEEMVRTLVEMKCDVKVAIELTLLTLYDVAILIDDSGSMILEENGQRKDTLIWLIKEISDIYSMANGPDAHTMHFLNTTEVKKGADEKWEDYLGRHEFGGATRIGTELKKQILDEFVIGNSNQSKPLLVIILADGTVEGEKKGYLRKVIQDCVNEREGAGKGRDAVSFQFSLIGNDPGAAKLLEDLDQDQELSEYIDVLPVESDLECLLADKWFVIPKVLLGAILPDVRPPTSTL
;
A
#
# COMPACT_ATOMS: atom_id res chain seq x y z
N MET A 1 17.66 15.85 -7.75
CA MET A 1 16.72 15.53 -6.65
C MET A 1 16.14 14.13 -6.78
N ILE A 2 15.37 13.79 -7.83
CA ILE A 2 14.78 12.43 -7.99
C ILE A 2 15.84 11.32 -7.95
N SER A 3 16.87 11.44 -8.80
CA SER A 3 17.98 10.47 -8.83
C SER A 3 18.65 10.31 -7.46
N GLU A 4 18.84 11.39 -6.71
CA GLU A 4 19.45 11.36 -5.38
C GLU A 4 18.51 10.72 -4.34
N GLY A 5 17.21 11.03 -4.38
CA GLY A 5 16.21 10.41 -3.52
C GLY A 5 16.10 8.90 -3.72
N LEU A 6 16.05 8.44 -4.98
CA LEU A 6 16.02 7.02 -5.32
C LEU A 6 17.32 6.31 -4.87
N LYS A 7 18.49 6.89 -5.15
CA LYS A 7 19.77 6.34 -4.70
C LYS A 7 19.87 6.27 -3.17
N ASN A 8 19.37 7.27 -2.47
CA ASN A 8 19.36 7.32 -1.01
C ASN A 8 18.47 6.21 -0.44
N LEU A 9 17.26 6.01 -0.98
CA LEU A 9 16.39 4.91 -0.54
C LEU A 9 17.04 3.56 -0.79
N VAL A 10 17.59 3.34 -1.99
CA VAL A 10 18.32 2.09 -2.32
C VAL A 10 19.45 1.87 -1.32
N GLY A 11 20.24 2.90 -1.00
CA GLY A 11 21.35 2.82 -0.05
C GLY A 11 20.95 2.43 1.38
N ARG A 12 19.68 2.56 1.78
CA ARG A 12 19.19 2.22 3.13
C ARG A 12 18.55 0.83 3.24
N ARG A 13 18.33 0.14 2.12
CA ARG A 13 17.45 -1.03 2.01
C ARG A 13 18.20 -2.19 1.37
N ASN A 14 18.43 -3.27 2.12
CA ASN A 14 19.21 -4.42 1.68
C ASN A 14 18.64 -5.06 0.40
N PHE A 15 17.31 -5.23 0.32
CA PHE A 15 16.67 -5.78 -0.88
C PHE A 15 16.97 -4.90 -2.09
N LEU A 16 16.80 -3.58 -1.96
CA LEU A 16 17.02 -2.64 -3.06
C LEU A 16 18.48 -2.60 -3.49
N GLN A 17 19.45 -2.68 -2.56
CA GLN A 17 20.87 -2.76 -2.92
C GLN A 17 21.18 -4.03 -3.74
N ASN A 18 20.56 -5.16 -3.39
CA ASN A 18 20.74 -6.42 -4.10
C ASN A 18 20.18 -6.36 -5.53
N VAL A 19 19.09 -5.61 -5.75
CA VAL A 19 18.45 -5.46 -7.06
C VAL A 19 19.13 -4.39 -7.91
N TYR A 20 19.34 -3.20 -7.35
CA TYR A 20 19.77 -2.01 -8.10
C TYR A 20 21.27 -1.75 -8.02
N GLY A 21 21.99 -2.46 -7.15
CA GLY A 21 23.43 -2.33 -6.94
C GLY A 21 23.79 -1.38 -5.79
N ASN A 22 25.07 -1.38 -5.42
CA ASN A 22 25.61 -0.59 -4.32
C ASN A 22 26.71 0.39 -4.75
N THR A 23 27.02 0.45 -6.06
CA THR A 23 27.97 1.40 -6.64
C THR A 23 27.25 2.45 -7.48
N GLU A 24 27.83 3.65 -7.58
CA GLU A 24 27.29 4.74 -8.41
C GLU A 24 27.05 4.34 -9.88
N GLU A 25 27.95 3.53 -10.44
CA GLU A 25 27.83 3.05 -11.82
C GLU A 25 26.63 2.09 -11.98
N GLN A 26 26.49 1.12 -11.07
CA GLN A 26 25.36 0.20 -11.07
C GLN A 26 24.04 0.93 -10.87
N LEU A 27 23.97 1.83 -9.89
CA LEU A 27 22.79 2.61 -9.59
C LEU A 27 22.38 3.48 -10.79
N GLY A 28 23.34 4.19 -11.40
CA GLY A 28 23.08 5.03 -12.58
C GLY A 28 22.52 4.24 -13.76
N LYS A 29 22.98 3.00 -13.94
CA LYS A 29 22.48 2.11 -15.00
C LYS A 29 21.12 1.50 -14.67
N ASN A 30 20.97 0.93 -13.48
CA ASN A 30 19.81 0.13 -13.08
C ASN A 30 18.59 0.99 -12.72
N LEU A 31 18.80 2.23 -12.25
CA LEU A 31 17.71 3.17 -11.95
C LEU A 31 17.30 4.04 -13.13
N LYS A 32 17.92 3.88 -14.30
CA LYS A 32 17.68 4.77 -15.46
C LYS A 32 16.19 4.89 -15.79
N ASP A 33 15.50 3.76 -15.88
CA ASP A 33 14.08 3.72 -16.24
C ASP A 33 13.21 4.29 -15.11
N SER A 34 13.51 3.96 -13.84
CA SER A 34 12.84 4.51 -12.66
C SER A 34 12.98 6.03 -12.56
N ILE A 35 14.16 6.57 -12.88
CA ILE A 35 14.41 8.02 -12.90
C ILE A 35 13.58 8.70 -13.99
N GLN A 36 13.57 8.14 -15.20
CA GLN A 36 12.79 8.70 -16.30
C GLN A 36 11.29 8.73 -15.98
N LYS A 37 10.74 7.61 -15.50
CA LYS A 37 9.33 7.54 -15.08
C LYS A 37 9.04 8.49 -13.92
N GLY A 38 9.95 8.60 -12.95
CA GLY A 38 9.83 9.53 -11.84
C GLY A 38 9.77 10.99 -12.30
N GLU A 39 10.56 11.38 -13.30
CA GLU A 39 10.52 12.74 -13.87
C GLU A 39 9.18 13.05 -14.56
N GLU A 40 8.61 12.08 -15.28
CA GLU A 40 7.28 12.19 -15.89
C GLU A 40 6.19 12.31 -14.82
N MET A 41 6.22 11.41 -13.82
CA MET A 41 5.30 11.38 -12.69
C MET A 41 5.29 12.70 -11.91
N VAL A 42 6.46 13.28 -11.60
CA VAL A 42 6.56 14.56 -10.88
C VAL A 42 5.88 15.70 -11.65
N ARG A 43 6.06 15.76 -12.98
CA ARG A 43 5.40 16.79 -13.81
C ARG A 43 3.87 16.70 -13.69
N THR A 44 3.32 15.51 -13.87
CA THR A 44 1.87 15.27 -13.80
C THR A 44 1.32 15.55 -12.40
N LEU A 45 1.97 15.10 -11.34
CA LEU A 45 1.52 15.34 -9.97
C LEU A 45 1.50 16.83 -9.61
N VAL A 46 2.51 17.60 -10.03
CA VAL A 46 2.55 19.05 -9.80
C VAL A 46 1.44 19.77 -10.57
N GLU A 47 1.12 19.32 -11.79
CA GLU A 47 -0.04 19.82 -12.55
C GLU A 47 -1.35 19.56 -11.80
N MET A 48 -1.46 18.40 -11.14
CA MET A 48 -2.56 18.02 -10.24
C MET A 48 -2.55 18.74 -8.88
N LYS A 49 -1.65 19.72 -8.68
CA LYS A 49 -1.49 20.52 -7.45
C LYS A 49 -0.87 19.77 -6.27
N CYS A 50 -0.16 18.68 -6.51
CA CYS A 50 0.70 18.05 -5.50
C CYS A 50 1.90 18.94 -5.18
N ASP A 51 2.30 18.99 -3.91
CA ASP A 51 3.55 19.64 -3.52
C ASP A 51 4.75 18.93 -4.17
N VAL A 52 5.74 19.71 -4.62
CA VAL A 52 6.90 19.18 -5.35
C VAL A 52 7.68 18.16 -4.53
N LYS A 53 7.79 18.36 -3.20
CA LYS A 53 8.50 17.43 -2.33
C LYS A 53 7.76 16.11 -2.24
N VAL A 54 6.44 16.16 -2.04
CA VAL A 54 5.57 14.96 -2.00
C VAL A 54 5.60 14.24 -3.35
N ALA A 55 5.54 14.97 -4.46
CA ALA A 55 5.63 14.40 -5.80
C ALA A 55 6.95 13.66 -6.02
N ILE A 56 8.08 14.19 -5.53
CA ILE A 56 9.38 13.53 -5.57
C ILE A 56 9.38 12.27 -4.69
N GLU A 57 8.81 12.31 -3.50
CA GLU A 57 8.70 11.14 -2.60
C GLU A 57 7.86 10.02 -3.24
N LEU A 58 6.76 10.35 -3.93
CA LEU A 58 5.94 9.38 -4.65
C LEU A 58 6.68 8.63 -5.76
N THR A 59 7.77 9.18 -6.30
CA THR A 59 8.58 8.48 -7.33
C THR A 59 9.23 7.20 -6.80
N LEU A 60 9.30 7.02 -5.48
CA LEU A 60 9.81 5.78 -4.87
C LEU A 60 8.96 4.55 -5.25
N LEU A 61 7.68 4.74 -5.59
CA LEU A 61 6.80 3.70 -6.09
C LEU A 61 7.32 3.03 -7.38
N THR A 62 8.17 3.70 -8.15
CA THR A 62 8.82 3.11 -9.34
C THR A 62 9.70 1.90 -9.00
N LEU A 63 10.10 1.76 -7.73
CA LEU A 63 10.95 0.68 -7.24
C LEU A 63 10.19 -0.50 -6.65
N TYR A 64 8.87 -0.38 -6.43
CA TYR A 64 8.04 -1.39 -5.78
C TYR A 64 7.06 -2.00 -6.79
N ASP A 65 6.68 -3.25 -6.53
CA ASP A 65 5.42 -3.82 -7.02
C ASP A 65 4.32 -3.56 -5.98
N VAL A 66 3.06 -3.45 -6.40
CA VAL A 66 1.93 -3.16 -5.50
C VAL A 66 0.84 -4.21 -5.65
N ALA A 67 0.37 -4.71 -4.51
CA ALA A 67 -0.83 -5.53 -4.41
C ALA A 67 -1.77 -4.95 -3.36
N ILE A 68 -3.06 -4.85 -3.66
CA ILE A 68 -4.06 -4.24 -2.79
C ILE A 68 -5.03 -5.34 -2.33
N LEU A 69 -5.23 -5.46 -1.03
CA LEU A 69 -6.23 -6.33 -0.41
C LEU A 69 -7.38 -5.47 0.11
N ILE A 70 -8.57 -5.68 -0.44
CA ILE A 70 -9.76 -4.85 -0.21
C ILE A 70 -10.78 -5.63 0.60
N ASP A 71 -11.28 -5.01 1.66
CA ASP A 71 -12.44 -5.50 2.40
C ASP A 71 -13.71 -5.27 1.59
N ASP A 72 -14.39 -6.37 1.28
CA ASP A 72 -15.71 -6.43 0.67
C ASP A 72 -16.75 -7.06 1.63
N SER A 73 -16.55 -6.95 2.94
CA SER A 73 -17.51 -7.39 3.95
C SER A 73 -18.78 -6.54 3.94
N GLY A 74 -19.81 -7.00 4.66
CA GLY A 74 -21.09 -6.29 4.74
C GLY A 74 -21.01 -4.92 5.41
N SER A 75 -20.08 -4.72 6.36
CA SER A 75 -19.95 -3.46 7.08
C SER A 75 -19.55 -2.29 6.17
N MET A 76 -18.84 -2.57 5.07
CA MET A 76 -18.48 -1.57 4.06
C MET A 76 -19.68 -0.86 3.42
N ILE A 77 -20.87 -1.48 3.43
CA ILE A 77 -22.09 -0.93 2.85
C ILE A 77 -23.22 -0.69 3.86
N LEU A 78 -23.20 -1.38 5.00
CA LEU A 78 -24.25 -1.30 6.01
C LEU A 78 -23.99 -0.22 7.05
N GLU A 79 -22.72 0.06 7.36
CA GLU A 79 -22.32 1.04 8.36
C GLU A 79 -22.09 2.42 7.73
N GLU A 80 -22.14 3.45 8.57
CA GLU A 80 -21.81 4.84 8.18
C GLU A 80 -22.56 5.32 6.93
N ASN A 81 -23.82 4.89 6.78
CA ASN A 81 -24.69 5.21 5.64
C ASN A 81 -24.07 4.92 4.25
N GLY A 82 -23.17 3.93 4.17
CA GLY A 82 -22.49 3.55 2.93
C GLY A 82 -21.27 4.40 2.58
N GLN A 83 -20.90 5.37 3.41
CA GLN A 83 -19.75 6.26 3.16
C GLN A 83 -18.42 5.49 3.06
N ARG A 84 -18.29 4.35 3.77
CA ARG A 84 -17.10 3.48 3.68
C ARG A 84 -16.84 3.00 2.24
N LYS A 85 -17.90 2.62 1.52
CA LYS A 85 -17.80 2.21 0.12
C LYS A 85 -17.42 3.37 -0.79
N ASP A 86 -17.96 4.57 -0.57
CA ASP A 86 -17.62 5.75 -1.36
C ASP A 86 -16.14 6.14 -1.17
N THR A 87 -15.66 6.10 0.08
CA THR A 87 -14.24 6.29 0.41
C THR A 87 -13.36 5.21 -0.21
N LEU A 88 -13.78 3.95 -0.17
CA LEU A 88 -13.06 2.86 -0.82
C LEU A 88 -12.89 3.10 -2.33
N ILE A 89 -13.98 3.46 -3.02
CA ILE A 89 -13.96 3.78 -4.45
C ILE A 89 -12.95 4.91 -4.73
N TRP A 90 -12.99 5.96 -3.92
CA TRP A 90 -12.07 7.09 -4.07
C TRP A 90 -10.60 6.70 -3.84
N LEU A 91 -10.30 5.98 -2.76
CA LEU A 91 -8.94 5.50 -2.47
C LEU A 91 -8.39 4.64 -3.60
N ILE A 92 -9.17 3.67 -4.07
CA ILE A 92 -8.80 2.78 -5.17
C ILE A 92 -8.43 3.60 -6.41
N LYS A 93 -9.25 4.58 -6.78
CA LYS A 93 -8.97 5.46 -7.93
C LYS A 93 -7.68 6.23 -7.78
N GLU A 94 -7.49 6.90 -6.66
CA GLU A 94 -6.30 7.73 -6.44
C GLU A 94 -5.02 6.88 -6.38
N ILE A 95 -5.08 5.70 -5.74
CA ILE A 95 -3.98 4.73 -5.71
C ILE A 95 -3.67 4.26 -7.13
N SER A 96 -4.68 3.83 -7.89
CA SER A 96 -4.52 3.37 -9.27
C SER A 96 -3.94 4.44 -10.17
N ASP A 97 -4.48 5.66 -10.12
CA ASP A 97 -4.05 6.78 -10.93
C ASP A 97 -2.58 7.10 -10.67
N ILE A 98 -2.19 7.30 -9.41
CA ILE A 98 -0.81 7.64 -9.06
C ILE A 98 0.15 6.48 -9.36
N TYR A 99 -0.20 5.25 -8.99
CA TYR A 99 0.70 4.12 -9.20
C TYR A 99 0.84 3.75 -10.69
N SER A 100 -0.19 4.00 -11.50
CA SER A 100 -0.11 3.82 -12.96
C SER A 100 0.93 4.75 -13.61
N MET A 101 1.16 5.95 -13.06
CA MET A 101 2.23 6.83 -13.52
C MET A 101 3.62 6.23 -13.25
N ALA A 102 3.77 5.47 -12.16
CA ALA A 102 5.05 4.88 -11.77
C ALA A 102 5.39 3.61 -12.56
N ASN A 103 4.40 2.73 -12.83
CA ASN A 103 4.66 1.40 -13.36
C ASN A 103 3.80 0.99 -14.57
N GLY A 104 2.84 1.82 -14.98
CA GLY A 104 1.91 1.54 -16.09
C GLY A 104 0.50 1.17 -15.61
N PRO A 105 -0.50 1.21 -16.51
CA PRO A 105 -1.92 1.09 -16.16
C PRO A 105 -2.28 -0.23 -15.45
N ASP A 106 -1.68 -1.36 -15.84
CA ASP A 106 -1.98 -2.70 -15.29
C ASP A 106 -1.00 -3.17 -14.20
N ALA A 107 -0.22 -2.25 -13.61
CA ALA A 107 0.94 -2.61 -12.83
C ALA A 107 0.66 -3.11 -11.40
N HIS A 108 -0.57 -2.97 -10.91
CA HIS A 108 -0.98 -3.43 -9.59
C HIS A 108 -2.14 -4.41 -9.69
N THR A 109 -2.19 -5.35 -8.75
CA THR A 109 -3.30 -6.28 -8.59
C THR A 109 -4.17 -5.85 -7.41
N MET A 110 -5.47 -6.11 -7.52
CA MET A 110 -6.42 -5.93 -6.43
C MET A 110 -7.15 -7.23 -6.16
N HIS A 111 -7.20 -7.57 -4.89
CA HIS A 111 -7.79 -8.79 -4.35
C HIS A 111 -8.83 -8.38 -3.32
N PHE A 112 -9.88 -9.18 -3.17
CA PHE A 112 -10.96 -8.91 -2.23
C PHE A 112 -10.97 -9.99 -1.14
N LEU A 113 -11.32 -9.63 0.10
CA LEU A 113 -11.32 -10.60 1.21
C LEU A 113 -12.27 -11.78 0.95
N ASN A 114 -13.45 -11.52 0.42
CA ASN A 114 -14.52 -12.52 0.31
C ASN A 114 -14.74 -13.02 -1.12
N THR A 115 -13.91 -12.57 -2.08
CA THR A 115 -14.01 -12.94 -3.49
C THR A 115 -12.64 -13.37 -4.05
N THR A 116 -12.61 -14.37 -4.93
CA THR A 116 -11.37 -14.82 -5.59
C THR A 116 -11.11 -14.11 -6.93
N GLU A 117 -11.96 -13.16 -7.30
CA GLU A 117 -11.78 -12.35 -8.49
C GLU A 117 -10.59 -11.41 -8.25
N VAL A 118 -9.63 -11.44 -9.17
CA VAL A 118 -8.47 -10.54 -9.15
C VAL A 118 -8.66 -9.50 -10.22
N LYS A 119 -8.56 -8.23 -9.82
CA LYS A 119 -8.57 -7.09 -10.74
C LYS A 119 -7.16 -6.57 -10.95
N LYS A 120 -6.96 -5.87 -12.07
CA LYS A 120 -5.69 -5.24 -12.40
C LYS A 120 -5.93 -3.80 -12.81
N GLY A 121 -5.03 -2.94 -12.36
CA GLY A 121 -4.85 -1.64 -12.97
C GLY A 121 -5.98 -0.62 -12.81
N ALA A 122 -5.89 0.45 -13.61
CA ALA A 122 -6.82 1.57 -13.65
C ALA A 122 -8.01 1.36 -14.63
N ASP A 123 -8.12 0.18 -15.25
CA ASP A 123 -9.01 -0.07 -16.39
C ASP A 123 -10.48 -0.35 -16.03
N GLU A 124 -10.85 -0.25 -14.75
CA GLU A 124 -12.24 -0.39 -14.32
C GLU A 124 -12.87 0.96 -13.96
N LYS A 125 -14.12 1.16 -14.41
CA LYS A 125 -15.00 2.12 -13.77
C LYS A 125 -15.35 1.58 -12.39
N TRP A 126 -14.52 1.88 -11.40
CA TRP A 126 -14.64 1.33 -10.05
C TRP A 126 -16.02 1.58 -9.43
N GLU A 127 -16.70 2.69 -9.76
CA GLU A 127 -18.10 2.90 -9.38
C GLU A 127 -19.04 1.84 -9.96
N ASP A 128 -18.88 1.48 -11.23
CA ASP A 128 -19.74 0.51 -11.92
C ASP A 128 -19.43 -0.92 -11.47
N TYR A 129 -18.16 -1.21 -11.17
CA TYR A 129 -17.75 -2.50 -10.63
C TYR A 129 -18.23 -2.67 -9.18
N LEU A 130 -17.79 -1.80 -8.27
CA LEU A 130 -18.18 -1.87 -6.86
C LEU A 130 -19.67 -1.59 -6.66
N GLY A 131 -20.34 -0.89 -7.59
CA GLY A 131 -21.78 -0.75 -7.62
C GLY A 131 -22.54 -2.08 -7.77
N ARG A 132 -21.94 -3.07 -8.45
CA ARG A 132 -22.52 -4.40 -8.71
C ARG A 132 -21.85 -5.52 -7.92
N HIS A 133 -20.68 -5.25 -7.34
CA HIS A 133 -19.95 -6.20 -6.50
C HIS A 133 -20.80 -6.64 -5.30
N GLU A 134 -20.77 -7.92 -4.98
CA GLU A 134 -21.49 -8.48 -3.84
C GLU A 134 -20.65 -8.29 -2.57
N PHE A 135 -21.09 -7.37 -1.70
CA PHE A 135 -20.48 -7.18 -0.39
C PHE A 135 -21.08 -8.14 0.64
N GLY A 136 -20.23 -8.80 1.42
CA GLY A 136 -20.62 -9.73 2.47
C GLY A 136 -19.46 -10.60 2.96
N GLY A 137 -19.72 -11.45 3.94
CA GLY A 137 -18.70 -12.31 4.54
C GLY A 137 -18.00 -11.67 5.74
N ALA A 138 -16.84 -12.20 6.10
CA ALA A 138 -16.13 -11.87 7.33
C ALA A 138 -14.75 -11.29 7.02
N THR A 139 -14.31 -10.33 7.82
CA THR A 139 -13.03 -9.61 7.66
C THR A 139 -11.82 -10.48 8.09
N ARG A 140 -11.57 -11.57 7.34
CA ARG A 140 -10.47 -12.54 7.54
C ARG A 140 -9.14 -12.06 6.95
N ILE A 141 -8.68 -10.89 7.39
CA ILE A 141 -7.51 -10.19 6.81
C ILE A 141 -6.27 -11.09 6.79
N GLY A 142 -5.92 -11.75 7.90
CA GLY A 142 -4.70 -12.56 7.96
C GLY A 142 -4.75 -13.77 7.05
N THR A 143 -5.92 -14.41 6.95
CA THR A 143 -6.12 -15.57 6.08
C THR A 143 -5.98 -15.22 4.62
N GLU A 144 -6.66 -14.16 4.17
CA GLU A 144 -6.70 -13.80 2.76
C GLU A 144 -5.46 -13.02 2.33
N LEU A 145 -4.82 -12.25 3.22
CA LEU A 145 -3.47 -11.72 3.00
C LEU A 145 -2.49 -12.85 2.68
N LYS A 146 -2.47 -13.90 3.50
CA LYS A 146 -1.58 -15.05 3.25
C LYS A 146 -1.90 -15.70 1.91
N LYS A 147 -3.16 -16.08 1.71
CA LYS A 147 -3.60 -16.94 0.61
C LYS A 147 -3.58 -16.22 -0.74
N GLN A 148 -4.05 -14.99 -0.79
CA GLN A 148 -4.27 -14.27 -2.05
C GLN A 148 -3.10 -13.37 -2.44
N ILE A 149 -2.29 -12.91 -1.48
CA ILE A 149 -1.15 -12.04 -1.76
C ILE A 149 0.16 -12.75 -1.50
N LEU A 150 0.42 -13.16 -0.26
CA LEU A 150 1.76 -13.60 0.14
C LEU A 150 2.16 -14.91 -0.54
N ASP A 151 1.27 -15.91 -0.56
CA ASP A 151 1.54 -17.20 -1.20
C ASP A 151 1.68 -17.08 -2.73
N GLU A 152 1.07 -16.06 -3.36
CA GLU A 152 1.14 -15.84 -4.81
C GLU A 152 2.40 -15.08 -5.22
N PHE A 153 2.72 -13.98 -4.52
CA PHE A 153 3.75 -13.03 -4.97
C PHE A 153 5.07 -13.16 -4.22
N VAL A 154 5.04 -13.64 -2.98
CA VAL A 154 6.16 -13.52 -2.04
C VAL A 154 6.72 -14.88 -1.64
N ILE A 155 5.95 -15.68 -0.90
CA ILE A 155 6.45 -16.89 -0.23
C ILE A 155 7.01 -17.87 -1.25
N GLY A 156 8.25 -18.30 -1.05
CA GLY A 156 8.96 -19.19 -1.98
C GLY A 156 9.35 -18.57 -3.33
N ASN A 157 9.04 -17.30 -3.59
CA ASN A 157 9.43 -16.63 -4.83
C ASN A 157 10.92 -16.25 -4.81
N SER A 158 11.77 -17.09 -5.41
CA SER A 158 13.21 -16.83 -5.55
C SER A 158 13.52 -15.70 -6.55
N ASN A 159 12.60 -15.42 -7.47
CA ASN A 159 12.78 -14.49 -8.58
C ASN A 159 12.14 -13.12 -8.33
N GLN A 160 11.75 -12.83 -7.09
CA GLN A 160 11.26 -11.52 -6.68
C GLN A 160 12.29 -10.45 -7.05
N SER A 161 11.94 -9.59 -8.02
CA SER A 161 12.82 -8.59 -8.64
C SER A 161 12.59 -7.18 -8.10
N LYS A 162 11.48 -6.93 -7.42
CA LYS A 162 11.17 -5.72 -6.67
C LYS A 162 10.57 -6.06 -5.31
N PRO A 163 10.75 -5.21 -4.28
CA PRO A 163 9.99 -5.37 -3.06
C PRO A 163 8.49 -5.18 -3.32
N LEU A 164 7.67 -5.90 -2.57
CA LEU A 164 6.21 -5.81 -2.68
C LEU A 164 5.68 -4.85 -1.61
N LEU A 165 4.97 -3.81 -2.02
CA LEU A 165 4.11 -3.03 -1.13
C LEU A 165 2.71 -3.65 -1.14
N VAL A 166 2.27 -4.15 0.01
CA VAL A 166 0.92 -4.65 0.20
C VAL A 166 0.09 -3.56 0.88
N ILE A 167 -0.97 -3.10 0.22
CA ILE A 167 -1.91 -2.12 0.78
C ILE A 167 -3.17 -2.87 1.20
N ILE A 168 -3.54 -2.78 2.47
CA ILE A 168 -4.75 -3.36 3.02
C ILE A 168 -5.75 -2.24 3.26
N LEU A 169 -6.87 -2.26 2.55
CA LEU A 169 -8.00 -1.34 2.72
C LEU A 169 -9.12 -2.12 3.42
N ALA A 170 -9.39 -1.82 4.69
CA ALA A 170 -10.44 -2.50 5.46
C ALA A 170 -11.23 -1.52 6.32
N ASP A 171 -12.31 -1.92 6.98
CA ASP A 171 -13.14 -1.03 7.81
C ASP A 171 -13.38 -1.53 9.23
N GLY A 172 -12.91 -2.73 9.54
CA GLY A 172 -13.27 -3.45 10.76
C GLY A 172 -12.12 -4.20 11.41
N THR A 173 -12.43 -4.79 12.55
CA THR A 173 -11.53 -5.72 13.23
C THR A 173 -11.39 -7.03 12.45
N VAL A 174 -10.38 -7.82 12.82
CA VAL A 174 -10.18 -9.15 12.26
C VAL A 174 -11.25 -10.12 12.77
N GLU A 175 -11.97 -10.76 11.86
CA GLU A 175 -13.07 -11.68 12.17
C GLU A 175 -12.80 -13.10 11.66
N GLY A 176 -13.39 -14.11 12.31
CA GLY A 176 -13.39 -15.48 11.79
C GLY A 176 -12.02 -16.18 11.76
N GLU A 177 -10.99 -15.60 12.36
CA GLU A 177 -9.65 -16.20 12.50
C GLU A 177 -9.14 -16.18 13.95
N LYS A 178 -8.09 -16.95 14.22
CA LYS A 178 -7.52 -17.04 15.57
C LYS A 178 -6.89 -15.70 15.97
N LYS A 179 -7.08 -15.28 17.22
CA LYS A 179 -6.41 -14.09 17.75
C LYS A 179 -4.89 -14.16 17.52
N GLY A 180 -4.32 -13.09 16.95
CA GLY A 180 -2.90 -12.99 16.62
C GLY A 180 -2.49 -13.71 15.32
N TYR A 181 -3.43 -14.23 14.54
CA TYR A 181 -3.12 -14.91 13.28
C TYR A 181 -2.58 -13.95 12.22
N LEU A 182 -3.21 -12.79 12.01
CA LEU A 182 -2.68 -11.73 11.15
C LEU A 182 -1.22 -11.37 11.47
N ARG A 183 -0.91 -11.07 12.75
CA ARG A 183 0.47 -10.82 13.22
C ARG A 183 1.41 -11.97 12.81
N LYS A 184 1.00 -13.21 13.09
CA LYS A 184 1.80 -14.39 12.78
C LYS A 184 2.06 -14.52 11.27
N VAL A 185 1.06 -14.27 10.43
CA VAL A 185 1.19 -14.31 8.96
C VAL A 185 2.23 -13.31 8.48
N ILE A 186 2.19 -12.08 8.97
CA ILE A 186 3.16 -11.05 8.60
C ILE A 186 4.56 -11.45 9.07
N GLN A 187 4.69 -11.87 10.33
CA GLN A 187 5.99 -12.26 10.90
C GLN A 187 6.61 -13.46 10.20
N ASP A 188 5.80 -14.48 9.86
CA ASP A 188 6.24 -15.65 9.11
C ASP A 188 6.76 -15.26 7.72
N CYS A 189 6.07 -14.34 7.04
CA CYS A 189 6.47 -13.83 5.73
C CYS A 189 7.82 -13.12 5.79
N VAL A 190 8.00 -12.20 6.72
CA VAL A 190 9.25 -11.45 6.88
C VAL A 190 10.40 -12.39 7.25
N ASN A 191 10.18 -13.36 8.14
CA ASN A 191 11.19 -14.35 8.49
C ASN A 191 11.57 -15.24 7.31
N GLU A 192 10.61 -15.60 6.47
CA GLU A 192 10.85 -16.40 5.27
C GLU A 192 11.66 -15.60 4.24
N ARG A 193 11.35 -14.31 4.03
CA ARG A 193 12.13 -13.41 3.15
C ARG A 193 13.56 -13.21 3.64
N GLU A 194 13.75 -13.04 4.94
CA GLU A 194 15.08 -12.96 5.55
C GLU A 194 15.86 -14.28 5.36
N GLY A 195 15.22 -15.42 5.66
CA GLY A 195 15.82 -16.74 5.49
C GLY A 195 16.16 -17.09 4.03
N ALA A 196 15.41 -16.53 3.07
CA ALA A 196 15.68 -16.64 1.64
C ALA A 196 16.79 -15.68 1.14
N GLY A 197 17.39 -14.88 2.02
CA GLY A 197 18.42 -13.91 1.67
C GLY A 197 17.90 -12.70 0.87
N LYS A 198 16.59 -12.46 0.87
CA LYS A 198 15.96 -11.30 0.22
C LYS A 198 16.01 -10.07 1.11
N GLY A 199 15.99 -10.26 2.43
CA GLY A 199 15.92 -9.19 3.41
C GLY A 199 14.49 -8.94 3.88
N ARG A 200 14.34 -8.46 5.11
CA ARG A 200 13.03 -8.10 5.70
C ARG A 200 12.28 -7.03 4.90
N ASP A 201 13.01 -6.16 4.21
CA ASP A 201 12.49 -5.08 3.37
C ASP A 201 12.03 -5.54 1.98
N ALA A 202 12.00 -6.86 1.73
CA ALA A 202 11.41 -7.44 0.53
C ALA A 202 9.88 -7.24 0.47
N VAL A 203 9.23 -6.97 1.59
CA VAL A 203 7.78 -6.72 1.68
C VAL A 203 7.49 -5.64 2.70
N SER A 204 6.60 -4.72 2.35
CA SER A 204 6.08 -3.66 3.21
C SER A 204 4.55 -3.75 3.26
N PHE A 205 3.94 -3.42 4.40
CA PHE A 205 2.50 -3.51 4.61
C PHE A 205 1.93 -2.17 5.06
N GLN A 206 1.03 -1.59 4.27
CA GLN A 206 0.23 -0.44 4.65
C GLN A 206 -1.16 -0.90 5.08
N PHE A 207 -1.57 -0.61 6.31
CA PHE A 207 -2.96 -0.77 6.73
C PHE A 207 -3.66 0.59 6.68
N SER A 208 -4.77 0.65 5.94
CA SER A 208 -5.65 1.81 5.89
C SER A 208 -7.04 1.38 6.31
N LEU A 209 -7.47 1.80 7.51
CA LEU A 209 -8.79 1.42 8.04
C LEU A 209 -9.78 2.56 7.84
N ILE A 210 -10.83 2.29 7.06
CA ILE A 210 -11.86 3.22 6.62
C ILE A 210 -12.98 3.26 7.66
N GLY A 211 -13.33 4.47 8.10
CA GLY A 211 -14.41 4.69 9.05
C GLY A 211 -13.96 4.69 10.50
N ASN A 212 -14.93 4.60 11.42
CA ASN A 212 -14.72 4.88 12.84
C ASN A 212 -14.90 3.66 13.77
N ASP A 213 -14.78 2.44 13.24
CA ASP A 213 -14.93 1.23 14.03
C ASP A 213 -13.89 1.17 15.18
N PRO A 214 -14.30 1.06 16.45
CA PRO A 214 -13.37 1.01 17.56
C PRO A 214 -12.45 -0.22 17.55
N GLY A 215 -12.92 -1.34 16.99
CA GLY A 215 -12.13 -2.57 16.87
C GLY A 215 -11.04 -2.44 15.81
N ALA A 216 -11.33 -1.76 14.71
CA ALA A 216 -10.39 -1.35 13.68
C ALA A 216 -9.33 -0.41 14.26
N ALA A 217 -9.75 0.64 14.99
CA ALA A 217 -8.81 1.55 15.66
C ALA A 217 -7.88 0.80 16.63
N LYS A 218 -8.41 -0.18 17.39
CA LYS A 218 -7.60 -1.01 18.27
C LYS A 218 -6.62 -1.91 17.52
N LEU A 219 -7.03 -2.45 16.37
CA LEU A 219 -6.16 -3.24 15.50
C LEU A 219 -4.96 -2.41 15.02
N LEU A 220 -5.18 -1.17 14.58
CA LEU A 220 -4.07 -0.28 14.18
C LEU A 220 -3.13 0.00 15.34
N GLU A 221 -3.66 0.31 16.52
CA GLU A 221 -2.85 0.54 17.72
C GLU A 221 -1.98 -0.68 18.06
N ASP A 222 -2.57 -1.88 18.03
CA ASP A 222 -1.87 -3.12 18.34
C ASP A 222 -0.78 -3.44 17.30
N LEU A 223 -0.97 -3.09 16.02
CA LEU A 223 0.03 -3.26 14.96
C LEU A 223 1.15 -2.21 15.06
N ASP A 224 0.82 -0.95 15.34
CA ASP A 224 1.77 0.17 15.43
C ASP A 224 2.69 0.06 16.67
N GLN A 225 2.16 -0.47 17.77
CA GLN A 225 2.93 -0.70 19.01
C GLN A 225 3.81 -1.96 18.96
N ASP A 226 3.69 -2.79 17.91
CA ASP A 226 4.46 -4.01 17.78
C ASP A 226 5.89 -3.73 17.29
N GLN A 227 6.83 -3.76 18.23
CA GLN A 227 8.25 -3.49 17.96
C GLN A 227 8.87 -4.46 16.95
N GLU A 228 8.33 -5.67 16.78
CA GLU A 228 8.85 -6.62 15.81
C GLU A 228 8.34 -6.33 14.39
N LEU A 229 7.23 -5.60 14.27
CA LEU A 229 6.58 -5.29 12.99
C LEU A 229 6.84 -3.86 12.49
N SER A 230 7.19 -2.93 13.38
CA SER A 230 7.27 -1.48 13.10
C SER A 230 8.23 -1.08 11.98
N GLU A 231 9.14 -1.95 11.54
CA GLU A 231 10.08 -1.66 10.45
C GLU A 231 9.49 -1.81 9.05
N TYR A 232 8.38 -2.55 8.91
CA TYR A 232 7.77 -2.93 7.63
C TYR A 232 6.24 -2.81 7.62
N ILE A 233 5.65 -2.28 8.69
CA ILE A 233 4.24 -1.92 8.75
C ILE A 233 4.11 -0.41 8.92
N ASP A 234 3.12 0.18 8.25
CA ASP A 234 2.58 1.48 8.61
C ASP A 234 1.05 1.40 8.67
N VAL A 235 0.45 2.25 9.50
CA VAL A 235 -0.99 2.29 9.73
C VAL A 235 -1.53 3.70 9.50
N LEU A 236 -2.75 3.78 8.95
CA LEU A 236 -3.47 5.02 8.77
C LEU A 236 -4.96 4.80 9.04
N PRO A 237 -5.56 5.44 10.05
CA PRO A 237 -7.01 5.61 10.09
C PRO A 237 -7.43 6.56 8.97
N VAL A 238 -8.44 6.16 8.19
CA VAL A 238 -8.99 6.93 7.08
C VAL A 238 -10.44 7.26 7.41
N GLU A 239 -10.74 8.55 7.47
CA GLU A 239 -12.10 9.01 7.70
C GLU A 239 -13.05 8.52 6.59
N SER A 240 -14.29 8.20 6.93
CA SER A 240 -15.32 7.86 5.94
C SER A 240 -15.90 9.11 5.26
N ASP A 241 -15.69 10.30 5.81
CA ASP A 241 -16.14 11.55 5.22
C ASP A 241 -15.23 11.96 4.04
N LEU A 242 -15.75 11.76 2.83
CA LEU A 242 -15.03 12.06 1.60
C LEU A 242 -14.69 13.55 1.44
N GLU A 243 -15.48 14.48 1.99
CA GLU A 243 -15.16 15.91 1.89
C GLU A 243 -13.86 16.24 2.64
N CYS A 244 -13.68 15.66 3.83
CA CYS A 244 -12.44 15.77 4.60
C CYS A 244 -11.26 15.15 3.85
N LEU A 245 -11.44 13.96 3.28
CA LEU A 245 -10.38 13.28 2.52
C LEU A 245 -9.94 14.04 1.27
N LEU A 246 -10.88 14.66 0.56
CA LEU A 246 -10.58 15.47 -0.62
C LEU A 246 -9.76 16.71 -0.25
N ALA A 247 -10.05 17.33 0.90
CA ALA A 247 -9.28 18.46 1.41
C ALA A 247 -7.83 18.06 1.76
N ASP A 248 -7.66 16.86 2.32
CA ASP A 248 -6.37 16.33 2.77
C ASP A 248 -5.76 15.30 1.79
N LYS A 249 -6.20 15.28 0.53
CA LYS A 249 -5.77 14.31 -0.49
C LYS A 249 -4.25 14.14 -0.55
N TRP A 250 -3.52 15.26 -0.58
CA TRP A 250 -2.06 15.28 -0.69
C TRP A 250 -1.33 14.96 0.62
N PHE A 251 -2.07 14.62 1.67
CA PHE A 251 -1.57 13.94 2.85
C PHE A 251 -1.96 12.45 2.86
N VAL A 252 -3.26 12.16 2.71
CA VAL A 252 -3.82 10.81 2.83
C VAL A 252 -3.20 9.88 1.81
N ILE A 253 -3.22 10.25 0.52
CA ILE A 253 -2.78 9.34 -0.54
C ILE A 253 -1.27 9.04 -0.47
N PRO A 254 -0.37 10.03 -0.27
CA PRO A 254 1.04 9.74 -0.03
C PRO A 254 1.28 8.88 1.21
N LYS A 255 0.52 9.08 2.29
CA LYS A 255 0.64 8.25 3.50
C LYS A 255 0.23 6.81 3.22
N VAL A 256 -0.85 6.57 2.48
CA VAL A 256 -1.24 5.21 2.05
C VAL A 256 -0.20 4.57 1.12
N LEU A 257 0.37 5.33 0.19
CA LEU A 257 1.28 4.79 -0.81
C LEU A 257 2.72 4.64 -0.31
N LEU A 258 3.14 5.43 0.67
CA LEU A 258 4.54 5.51 1.09
C LEU A 258 4.75 5.25 2.58
N GLY A 259 3.73 5.21 3.43
CA GLY A 259 3.90 5.10 4.88
C GLY A 259 4.81 3.94 5.29
N ALA A 260 4.56 2.75 4.73
CA ALA A 260 5.37 1.56 5.00
C ALA A 260 6.77 1.56 4.33
N ILE A 261 7.04 2.52 3.43
CA ILE A 261 8.33 2.69 2.72
C ILE A 261 9.17 3.81 3.37
N LEU A 262 8.50 4.92 3.70
CA LEU A 262 8.97 6.17 4.29
C LEU A 262 8.04 6.58 5.45
N PRO A 263 8.26 6.08 6.68
CA PRO A 263 7.40 6.39 7.82
C PRO A 263 7.42 7.89 8.22
N ASP A 264 8.43 8.64 7.78
CA ASP A 264 8.55 10.09 7.99
C ASP A 264 7.60 10.95 7.13
N VAL A 265 6.71 10.34 6.32
CA VAL A 265 5.62 11.08 5.65
C VAL A 265 4.66 11.59 6.73
N ARG A 266 4.91 12.83 7.18
CA ARG A 266 4.16 13.49 8.25
C ARG A 266 2.87 14.12 7.72
N PRO A 267 1.81 14.21 8.54
CA PRO A 267 0.73 15.13 8.27
C PRO A 267 1.27 16.54 8.04
N PRO A 268 0.70 17.32 7.11
CA PRO A 268 0.91 18.75 7.13
C PRO A 268 0.56 19.18 8.56
N THR A 269 1.52 19.79 9.26
CA THR A 269 1.27 20.33 10.59
C THR A 269 0.04 21.22 10.48
N SER A 270 -1.05 20.82 11.13
CA SER A 270 -2.18 21.70 11.33
C SER A 270 -1.63 22.90 12.10
N THR A 271 -1.44 24.01 11.39
CA THR A 271 -1.39 25.32 12.04
C THR A 271 -2.77 25.56 12.63
N LEU A 272 -2.97 25.09 13.85
CA LEU A 272 -3.84 25.74 14.82
C LEU A 272 -3.23 27.09 15.21
#